data_AF-A0A945GDJ7-F1
#
_entry.id   AF-A0A945GDJ7-F1
#
_cell.length_a   1.000
_cell.length_b   1.000
_cell.length_c   1.000
_cell.angle_alpha   90.00
_cell.angle_beta   90.00
_cell.angle_gamma   90.00
#
_symmetry.space_group_name_H-M   'P 1'
#
loop_
_entity.id
_entity.type
_entity.pdbx_description
1 polymer ?
#
loop_
_entity_poly.entity_id
_entity_poly.type
_entity_poly.pdbx_seq_one_letter_code
_entity_poly.pdbx_strand_id
1 'polypeptide(L)'
;MKKYLIFLILILGCTSDAPENLISEEKMESIIFDIMILNSSYNYDLKIDNNLLSDELIYKKYDIDSLQFFESELYYSRNPKIHFNIYSNVKKRILKSIDSLKNIK
;
A
#
# COMPACT_ATOMS: atom_id res chain seq x y z
N MET A 1 36.13 -14.40 -26.66
CA MET A 1 36.17 -13.71 -25.35
C MET A 1 34.92 -12.84 -25.08
N LYS A 2 34.38 -12.10 -26.07
CA LYS A 2 33.14 -11.30 -25.90
C LYS A 2 31.86 -12.10 -25.57
N LYS A 3 31.75 -13.36 -26.00
CA LYS A 3 30.56 -14.23 -25.73
C LYS A 3 30.39 -14.60 -24.24
N TYR A 4 31.49 -14.73 -23.49
CA TYR A 4 31.41 -15.07 -22.06
C TYR A 4 31.03 -13.88 -21.18
N LEU A 5 31.30 -12.65 -21.65
CA LEU A 5 30.90 -11.42 -20.98
C LEU A 5 29.36 -11.24 -20.96
N ILE A 6 28.69 -11.65 -22.04
CA ILE A 6 27.21 -11.65 -22.13
C ILE A 6 26.59 -12.66 -21.14
N PHE A 7 27.25 -13.81 -20.93
CA PHE A 7 26.76 -14.85 -20.02
C PHE A 7 26.87 -14.42 -18.53
N LEU A 8 27.88 -13.60 -18.19
CA LEU A 8 28.09 -13.09 -16.83
C LEU A 8 27.07 -12.00 -16.43
N ILE A 9 26.48 -11.28 -17.40
CA ILE A 9 25.48 -10.24 -17.14
C ILE A 9 24.09 -10.86 -16.86
N LEU A 10 23.83 -12.08 -17.34
CA LEU A 10 22.53 -12.77 -17.20
C LEU A 10 22.29 -13.34 -15.78
N ILE A 11 23.32 -13.52 -14.96
CA ILE A 11 23.23 -14.10 -13.61
C ILE A 11 23.06 -13.06 -12.49
N LEU A 12 23.11 -11.75 -12.80
CA LEU A 12 22.72 -10.67 -11.89
C LEU A 12 21.19 -10.45 -11.87
N GLY A 13 20.43 -11.38 -12.45
CA GLY A 13 18.98 -11.34 -12.52
C GLY A 13 18.30 -11.56 -11.16
N CYS A 14 17.95 -10.44 -10.53
CA CYS A 14 16.86 -10.21 -9.57
C CYS A 14 16.82 -11.13 -8.34
N THR A 15 17.40 -10.68 -7.23
CA THR A 15 16.97 -11.11 -5.91
C THR A 15 15.77 -10.26 -5.49
N SER A 16 14.63 -10.90 -5.24
CA SER A 16 13.41 -10.25 -4.75
C SER A 16 13.45 -10.16 -3.22
N ASP A 17 14.55 -9.66 -2.67
CA ASP A 17 14.72 -9.60 -1.22
C ASP A 17 13.74 -8.55 -0.66
N ALA A 18 13.08 -8.91 0.44
CA ALA A 18 12.22 -7.98 1.15
C ALA A 18 13.06 -6.81 1.68
N PRO A 19 12.57 -5.56 1.61
CA PRO A 19 13.25 -4.44 2.24
C PRO A 19 13.35 -4.66 3.76
N GLU A 20 14.44 -4.20 4.37
CA GLU A 20 14.70 -4.40 5.80
C GLU A 20 13.60 -3.79 6.70
N ASN A 21 13.01 -2.70 6.24
CA ASN A 21 11.93 -1.96 6.87
C ASN A 21 10.55 -2.26 6.25
N LEU A 22 10.33 -3.46 5.68
CA LEU A 22 9.05 -3.84 5.07
C LEU A 22 7.86 -3.61 6.03
N ILE A 23 6.90 -2.81 5.59
CA ILE A 23 5.60 -2.66 6.26
C ILE A 23 4.90 -4.01 6.21
N SER A 24 4.41 -4.54 7.34
CA SER A 24 3.71 -5.83 7.37
C SER A 24 2.41 -5.82 6.54
N GLU A 25 1.98 -6.99 6.06
CA GLU A 25 0.76 -7.11 5.22
C GLU A 25 -0.46 -6.50 5.92
N GLU A 26 -0.68 -6.79 7.21
CA GLU A 26 -1.78 -6.24 8.00
C GLU A 26 -1.69 -4.71 8.17
N LYS A 27 -0.49 -4.18 8.39
CA LYS A 27 -0.26 -2.74 8.50
C LYS A 27 -0.50 -2.07 7.14
N MET A 28 -0.05 -2.68 6.04
CA MET A 28 -0.30 -2.21 4.68
C MET A 28 -1.79 -2.24 4.32
N GLU A 29 -2.52 -3.30 4.67
CA GLU A 29 -3.98 -3.37 4.53
C GLU A 29 -4.67 -2.19 5.24
N SER A 30 -4.23 -1.86 6.45
CA SER A 30 -4.77 -0.74 7.21
C SER A 30 -4.45 0.61 6.55
N ILE A 31 -3.22 0.80 6.09
CA ILE A 31 -2.77 2.00 5.37
C ILE A 31 -3.61 2.21 4.11
N ILE A 32 -3.72 1.19 3.25
CA ILE A 32 -4.47 1.27 2.00
C ILE A 32 -5.96 1.52 2.27
N PHE A 33 -6.54 0.88 3.29
CA PHE A 33 -7.93 1.16 3.70
C PHE A 33 -8.12 2.64 4.03
N ASP A 34 -7.27 3.22 4.88
CA ASP A 34 -7.38 4.62 5.27
C ASP A 34 -7.16 5.58 4.10
N ILE A 35 -6.18 5.32 3.24
CA ILE A 35 -5.97 6.08 1.99
C ILE A 35 -7.25 6.09 1.15
N MET A 36 -7.90 4.93 0.97
CA MET A 36 -9.13 4.85 0.19
C MET A 36 -10.27 5.64 0.84
N ILE A 37 -10.40 5.62 2.17
CA ILE A 37 -11.42 6.42 2.88
C ILE A 37 -11.14 7.91 2.75
N LEU A 38 -9.89 8.35 2.96
CA LEU A 38 -9.50 9.76 2.85
C LEU A 38 -9.72 10.29 1.42
N ASN A 39 -9.25 9.57 0.40
CA ASN A 39 -9.47 9.95 -1.00
C ASN A 39 -10.95 10.01 -1.38
N SER A 40 -11.76 9.10 -0.82
CA SER A 40 -13.22 9.14 -1.04
C SER A 40 -13.87 10.35 -0.36
N SER A 41 -13.32 10.80 0.78
CA SER A 41 -13.84 11.94 1.55
C SER A 41 -13.57 13.29 0.90
N TYR A 42 -12.49 13.41 0.11
CA TYR A 42 -12.04 14.67 -0.49
C TYR A 42 -13.09 15.37 -1.39
N ASN A 43 -13.97 14.59 -2.03
CA ASN A 43 -15.01 15.14 -2.91
C ASN A 43 -16.29 15.58 -2.19
N TYR A 44 -16.35 15.42 -0.87
CA TYR A 44 -17.50 15.84 -0.06
C TYR A 44 -17.17 17.16 0.64
N ASP A 45 -18.16 18.06 0.76
CA ASP A 45 -18.08 19.31 1.55
C ASP A 45 -18.10 19.01 3.05
N LEU A 46 -17.19 18.14 3.47
CA LEU A 46 -16.86 17.93 4.86
C LEU A 46 -16.04 19.16 5.26
N LYS A 47 -16.35 19.75 6.42
CA LYS A 47 -15.53 20.80 7.05
C LYS A 47 -14.18 20.24 7.54
N ILE A 48 -13.49 19.52 6.68
CA ILE A 48 -12.16 18.98 6.89
C ILE A 48 -11.22 19.99 6.25
N ASP A 49 -10.21 20.41 7.00
CA ASP A 49 -9.15 21.22 6.44
C ASP A 49 -8.45 20.42 5.34
N ASN A 50 -8.53 20.88 4.10
CA ASN A 50 -7.90 20.20 2.97
C ASN A 50 -6.37 20.13 3.13
N ASN A 51 -5.75 21.02 3.92
CA ASN A 51 -4.33 20.94 4.24
C ASN A 51 -4.00 19.76 5.19
N LEU A 52 -5.00 19.25 5.92
CA LEU A 52 -4.89 18.03 6.71
C LEU A 52 -5.06 16.78 5.84
N LEU A 53 -5.67 16.83 4.66
CA LEU A 53 -5.85 15.64 3.79
C LEU A 53 -4.61 15.37 2.91
N SER A 54 -3.44 15.23 3.53
CA SER A 54 -2.19 14.90 2.85
C SER A 54 -1.69 13.50 3.19
N ASP A 55 -0.84 12.93 2.33
CA ASP A 55 -0.14 11.66 2.57
C ASP A 55 0.65 11.69 3.90
N GLU A 56 1.06 12.87 4.36
CA GLU A 56 1.76 13.08 5.63
C GLU A 56 0.93 12.63 6.84
N LEU A 57 -0.41 12.74 6.79
CA LEU A 57 -1.25 12.19 7.86
C LEU A 57 -1.18 10.68 7.95
N ILE A 58 -1.14 10.00 6.79
CA ILE A 58 -1.01 8.55 6.75
C ILE A 58 0.35 8.14 7.32
N TYR A 59 1.42 8.80 6.89
CA TYR A 59 2.77 8.56 7.38
C TYR A 59 2.88 8.72 8.88
N LYS A 60 2.35 9.82 9.42
CA LYS A 60 2.32 10.09 10.86
C LYS A 60 1.46 9.09 11.64
N LYS A 61 0.28 8.72 11.12
CA LYS A 61 -0.63 7.78 11.79
C LYS A 61 0.00 6.40 11.96
N TYR A 62 0.73 5.96 10.93
CA TYR A 62 1.30 4.62 10.89
C TYR A 62 2.76 4.57 11.33
N ASP A 63 3.38 5.70 11.67
CA ASP A 63 4.81 5.77 12.01
C ASP A 63 5.66 5.14 10.90
N ILE A 64 5.49 5.67 9.68
CA ILE A 64 6.24 5.31 8.48
C ILE A 64 6.64 6.58 7.74
N ASP A 65 7.61 6.49 6.84
CA ASP A 65 7.93 7.55 5.90
C ASP A 65 7.54 7.18 4.46
N SER A 66 7.67 8.14 3.54
CA SER A 66 7.31 7.96 2.14
C SER A 66 8.18 6.94 1.42
N LEU A 67 9.47 6.81 1.81
CA LEU A 67 10.39 5.87 1.21
C LEU A 67 10.04 4.44 1.63
N GLN A 68 9.82 4.20 2.92
CA GLN A 68 9.39 2.93 3.47
C GLN A 68 8.07 2.46 2.84
N PHE A 69 7.11 3.38 2.67
CA PHE A 69 5.86 3.08 1.98
C PHE A 69 6.10 2.65 0.53
N PHE A 70 6.89 3.44 -0.22
CA PHE A 70 7.20 3.16 -1.62
C PHE A 70 7.91 1.82 -1.81
N GLU A 71 8.93 1.53 -0.99
CA GLU A 71 9.69 0.28 -1.07
C GLU A 71 8.85 -0.93 -0.71
N SER A 72 7.98 -0.80 0.30
CA SER A 72 7.05 -1.86 0.70
C SER A 72 6.01 -2.13 -0.39
N GLU A 73 5.43 -1.08 -0.98
CA GLU A 73 4.46 -1.24 -2.07
C GLU A 73 5.10 -1.82 -3.33
N LEU A 74 6.34 -1.41 -3.65
CA LEU A 74 7.11 -1.98 -4.75
C LEU A 74 7.46 -3.46 -4.50
N TYR A 75 7.74 -3.84 -3.25
CA TYR A 75 7.91 -5.24 -2.87
C TYR A 75 6.62 -6.02 -3.10
N TYR A 76 5.47 -5.52 -2.65
CA TYR A 76 4.20 -6.20 -2.84
C TYR A 76 3.79 -6.29 -4.31
N SER A 77 4.00 -5.25 -5.12
CA SER A 77 3.69 -5.28 -6.55
C SER A 77 4.49 -6.35 -7.32
N ARG A 78 5.66 -6.74 -6.80
CA ARG A 78 6.50 -7.84 -7.32
C ARG A 78 6.07 -9.23 -6.79
N ASN A 79 5.16 -9.27 -5.83
CA ASN A 79 4.60 -10.48 -5.21
C ASN A 79 3.07 -10.53 -5.39
N PRO A 80 2.56 -10.84 -6.60
CA PRO A 80 1.16 -10.60 -6.97
C PRO A 80 0.13 -11.29 -6.08
N LYS A 81 0.45 -12.48 -5.55
CA LYS A 81 -0.44 -13.21 -4.64
C LYS A 81 -0.65 -12.44 -3.32
N ILE A 82 0.42 -11.89 -2.76
CA ILE A 82 0.37 -11.12 -1.50
C ILE A 82 -0.35 -9.79 -1.76
N HIS A 83 0.03 -9.08 -2.83
CA HIS A 83 -0.62 -7.83 -3.22
C HIS A 83 -2.12 -7.98 -3.43
N PHE A 84 -2.53 -9.03 -4.14
CA PHE A 84 -3.94 -9.36 -4.33
C PHE A 84 -4.67 -9.57 -2.99
N ASN A 85 -4.06 -10.29 -2.05
CA ASN A 85 -4.66 -10.53 -0.75
C ASN A 85 -4.87 -9.23 0.04
N ILE A 86 -3.87 -8.36 0.08
CA ILE A 86 -3.95 -7.04 0.75
C ILE A 86 -5.16 -6.27 0.22
N TYR A 87 -5.23 -6.04 -1.10
CA TYR A 87 -6.33 -5.27 -1.69
C TYR A 87 -7.69 -5.97 -1.60
N SER A 88 -7.72 -7.30 -1.68
CA SER A 88 -8.95 -8.09 -1.50
C SER A 88 -9.50 -7.96 -0.09
N ASN A 89 -8.63 -7.97 0.93
CA ASN A 89 -9.01 -7.78 2.32
C ASN A 89 -9.46 -6.35 2.60
N VAL A 90 -8.79 -5.35 2.05
CA VAL A 90 -9.25 -3.94 2.08
C VAL A 90 -10.66 -3.82 1.50
N LYS A 91 -10.89 -4.39 0.31
CA LYS A 91 -12.22 -4.39 -0.33
C LYS A 91 -13.29 -5.02 0.56
N LYS A 92 -13.00 -6.19 1.15
CA LYS A 92 -13.92 -6.86 2.08
C LYS A 92 -14.24 -5.98 3.29
N ARG A 93 -13.24 -5.31 3.86
CA ARG A 93 -13.41 -4.40 5.00
C ARG A 93 -14.30 -3.21 4.63
N ILE A 94 -14.08 -2.60 3.47
CA ILE A 94 -14.93 -1.49 2.96
C ILE A 94 -16.38 -1.94 2.80
N LEU A 95 -16.62 -3.09 2.14
CA LEU A 95 -17.97 -3.61 1.94
C LEU A 95 -18.67 -3.89 3.28
N LYS A 96 -17.96 -4.49 4.24
CA LYS A 96 -18.47 -4.73 5.59
C LYS A 96 -18.85 -3.43 6.29
N SER A 97 -18.03 -2.38 6.17
CA SER A 97 -18.34 -1.05 6.73
C SER A 97 -19.60 -0.47 6.10
N ILE A 98 -19.73 -0.52 4.77
CA ILE A 98 -20.94 -0.06 4.06
C ILE A 98 -22.19 -0.82 4.52
N ASP A 99 -22.13 -2.14 4.59
CA ASP A 99 -23.27 -2.96 5.02
C ASP A 99 -23.65 -2.71 6.48
N SER A 100 -22.68 -2.44 7.35
CA SER A 100 -22.93 -2.06 8.74
C SER A 100 -23.69 -0.73 8.84
N LEU A 101 -23.37 0.24 7.97
CA LEU A 101 -24.05 1.54 7.94
C LEU A 101 -25.47 1.48 7.39
N LYS A 102 -25.77 0.58 6.44
CA LYS A 102 -27.14 0.40 5.89
C LYS A 102 -28.17 -0.01 6.94
N ASN A 103 -27.73 -0.66 8.02
CA ASN A 103 -28.60 -1.16 9.07
C ASN A 103 -28.84 -0.16 10.20
N ILE A 104 -28.22 1.03 10.14
CA ILE A 104 -28.42 2.12 11.09
C ILE A 104 -29.56 2.98 10.54
N LYS A 105 -30.80 2.62 10.87
CA LYS A 105 -32.01 3.43 10.63
C LYS A 105 -32.32 4.30 11.84
#